data_AF-A0A1C5LP35-F1
#
_entry.id   AF-A0A1C5LP35-F1
#
_cell.length_a   1.000
_cell.length_b   1.000
_cell.length_c   1.000
_cell.angle_alpha   90.00
_cell.angle_beta   90.00
_cell.angle_gamma   90.00
#
_symmetry.space_group_name_H-M   'P 1'
#
loop_
_entity.id
_entity.type
_entity.pdbx_description
1 polymer ?
#
loop_
_entity_poly.entity_id
_entity_poly.type
_entity_poly.pdbx_seq_one_letter_code
_entity_poly.pdbx_strand_id
1 'polypeptide(L)'
;MYFKEPFDKEKIEKQHEELLNIFKEDLSNLSDKTIKKHVQNVDFFINEYLLNRNNANYEEVNNEVDLFFRDFFIRKCMWSSPNSIKETVASFKKFYKSMMNHDKFKKDDYECLCDTIKDEMKSWQESCDYYDSGKPNWDPFKF
;
A
#
# COMPACT_ATOMS: atom_id res chain seq x y z
N MET A 1 17.94 -22.43 -16.48
CA MET A 1 18.45 -21.34 -15.63
C MET A 1 17.66 -20.10 -16.03
N TYR A 2 16.61 -19.73 -15.29
CA TYR A 2 15.81 -18.55 -15.60
C TYR A 2 16.60 -17.33 -15.14
N PHE A 3 17.11 -16.53 -16.08
CA PHE A 3 17.64 -15.21 -15.77
C PHE A 3 16.45 -14.34 -15.35
N LYS A 4 16.28 -14.13 -14.04
CA LYS A 4 15.41 -13.06 -13.54
C LYS A 4 16.09 -11.78 -14.01
N GLU A 5 15.38 -10.92 -14.74
CA GLU A 5 15.96 -9.62 -15.12
C GLU A 5 16.51 -8.93 -13.86
N PRO A 6 17.68 -8.29 -13.96
CA PRO A 6 18.23 -7.53 -12.84
C PRO A 6 17.21 -6.48 -12.40
N PHE A 7 17.05 -6.33 -11.08
CA PHE A 7 16.18 -5.32 -10.51
C PHE A 7 16.67 -3.93 -10.92
N ASP A 8 15.95 -3.29 -11.83
CA ASP A 8 16.26 -1.96 -12.36
C ASP A 8 15.37 -0.92 -11.68
N LYS A 9 15.94 -0.31 -10.63
CA LYS A 9 15.23 0.66 -9.81
C LYS A 9 14.76 1.88 -10.62
N GLU A 10 15.61 2.40 -11.51
CA GLU A 10 15.28 3.62 -12.27
C GLU A 10 14.13 3.36 -13.26
N LYS A 11 14.10 2.17 -13.86
CA LYS A 11 12.99 1.73 -14.71
C LYS A 11 11.68 1.62 -13.91
N ILE A 12 11.74 1.09 -12.69
CA ILE A 12 10.58 0.97 -11.79
C ILE A 12 10.10 2.35 -11.31
N GLU A 13 11.00 3.27 -10.98
CA GLU A 13 10.64 4.65 -10.59
C GLU A 13 9.84 5.34 -11.70
N LYS A 14 10.30 5.22 -12.96
CA LYS A 14 9.57 5.76 -14.13
C LYS A 14 8.22 5.09 -14.31
N GLN A 15 8.14 3.77 -14.13
CA GLN A 15 6.87 3.05 -14.17
C GLN A 15 5.90 3.57 -13.09
N HIS A 16 6.36 3.74 -11.85
CA HIS A 16 5.53 4.27 -10.77
C HIS A 16 5.03 5.69 -11.06
N GLU A 17 5.85 6.56 -11.65
CA GLU A 17 5.43 7.90 -12.06
C GLU A 17 4.27 7.85 -13.08
N GLU A 18 4.37 6.98 -14.09
CA GLU A 18 3.29 6.77 -15.07
C GLU A 18 2.00 6.28 -14.39
N LEU A 19 2.09 5.30 -13.49
CA LEU A 19 0.94 4.74 -12.77
C LEU A 19 0.28 5.77 -11.85
N LEU A 20 1.06 6.60 -11.16
CA LEU A 20 0.54 7.67 -10.30
C LEU A 20 -0.16 8.77 -11.10
N ASN A 21 0.32 9.07 -12.32
CA ASN A 21 -0.34 10.02 -13.22
C ASN A 21 -1.70 9.47 -13.71
N ILE A 22 -1.75 8.22 -14.16
CA ILE A 22 -3.02 7.54 -14.52
C ILE A 22 -3.99 7.56 -13.32
N PHE A 23 -3.51 7.21 -12.14
CA PHE A 23 -4.33 7.19 -10.95
C PHE A 23 -4.88 8.58 -10.59
N LYS A 24 -4.07 9.62 -10.73
CA LYS A 24 -4.48 11.01 -10.50
C LYS A 24 -5.58 11.44 -11.47
N GLU A 25 -5.49 11.05 -12.75
CA GLU A 25 -6.51 11.31 -13.77
C GLU A 25 -7.84 10.60 -13.45
N ASP A 26 -7.78 9.33 -13.02
CA ASP A 26 -8.95 8.55 -12.61
C ASP A 26 -9.67 9.12 -11.37
N LEU A 27 -8.97 9.92 -10.56
CA LEU A 27 -9.54 10.60 -9.38
C LEU A 27 -10.01 12.04 -9.67
N SER A 28 -9.98 12.50 -10.92
CA SER A 28 -10.27 13.90 -11.32
C SER A 28 -11.64 14.44 -10.91
N ASN A 29 -12.59 13.57 -10.55
CA ASN A 29 -13.90 13.96 -10.03
C ASN A 29 -13.92 14.25 -8.51
N LEU A 30 -12.81 14.10 -7.81
CA LEU A 30 -12.67 14.38 -6.38
C LEU A 30 -12.05 15.76 -6.13
N SER A 31 -12.07 16.22 -4.89
CA SER A 31 -11.38 17.46 -4.51
C SER A 31 -9.85 17.29 -4.57
N ASP A 32 -9.13 18.36 -4.91
CA ASP A 32 -7.65 18.37 -4.95
C ASP A 32 -7.01 17.84 -3.66
N LYS A 33 -7.59 18.18 -2.50
CA LYS A 33 -7.14 17.70 -1.20
C LYS A 33 -7.25 16.18 -1.09
N THR A 34 -8.37 15.62 -1.55
CA THR A 34 -8.62 14.18 -1.54
C THR A 34 -7.71 13.45 -2.53
N ILE A 35 -7.55 13.99 -3.75
CA ILE A 35 -6.63 13.46 -4.76
C ILE A 35 -5.22 13.40 -4.20
N LYS A 36 -4.73 14.53 -3.67
CA LYS A 36 -3.39 14.61 -3.08
C LYS A 36 -3.19 13.58 -1.98
N LYS A 37 -4.15 13.41 -1.08
CA LYS A 37 -4.08 12.42 0.01
C LYS A 37 -4.00 10.98 -0.53
N HIS A 38 -4.81 10.64 -1.53
CA HIS A 38 -4.77 9.29 -2.12
C HIS A 38 -3.45 9.01 -2.84
N VAL A 39 -3.00 9.94 -3.67
CA VAL A 39 -1.73 9.83 -4.40
C VAL A 39 -0.55 9.72 -3.42
N GLN A 40 -0.49 10.56 -2.38
CA GLN A 40 0.58 10.51 -1.38
C GLN A 40 0.63 9.19 -0.62
N ASN A 41 -0.53 8.63 -0.24
CA ASN A 41 -0.58 7.35 0.45
C ASN A 41 -0.04 6.21 -0.44
N VAL A 42 -0.36 6.24 -1.74
CA VAL A 42 0.08 5.21 -2.70
C VAL A 42 1.55 5.37 -3.04
N ASP A 43 1.98 6.59 -3.35
CA ASP A 43 3.37 6.97 -3.62
C ASP A 43 4.29 6.50 -2.48
N PHE A 44 3.91 6.79 -1.23
CA PHE A 44 4.66 6.31 -0.06
C PHE A 44 4.74 4.78 0.00
N PHE A 45 3.69 4.07 -0.36
CA PHE A 45 3.72 2.61 -0.36
C PHE A 45 4.60 2.04 -1.48
N ILE A 46 4.39 2.44 -2.72
CA ILE A 46 5.08 1.83 -3.87
C ILE A 46 6.54 2.30 -3.99
N ASN A 47 6.83 3.57 -3.70
CA ASN A 47 8.18 4.12 -3.81
C ASN A 47 8.97 3.96 -2.51
N GLU A 48 8.44 4.40 -1.37
CA GLU A 48 9.23 4.37 -0.12
C GLU A 48 9.28 2.98 0.53
N TYR A 49 8.16 2.27 0.55
CA TYR A 49 8.11 0.95 1.18
C TYR A 49 8.52 -0.17 0.23
N LEU A 50 7.81 -0.40 -0.88
CA LEU A 50 8.10 -1.53 -1.76
C LEU A 50 9.46 -1.36 -2.45
N LEU A 51 9.65 -0.27 -3.18
CA LEU A 51 10.84 -0.06 -3.98
C LEU A 51 12.08 0.21 -3.11
N ASN A 52 12.07 1.28 -2.31
CA ASN A 52 13.26 1.74 -1.60
C ASN A 52 13.68 0.82 -0.45
N ARG A 53 12.71 0.21 0.24
CA ARG A 53 12.99 -0.61 1.43
C ARG A 53 13.07 -2.10 1.12
N ASN A 54 12.23 -2.60 0.20
CA ASN A 54 12.07 -4.03 -0.02
C ASN A 54 12.58 -4.52 -1.39
N ASN A 55 13.06 -3.62 -2.27
CA ASN A 55 13.42 -3.94 -3.65
C ASN A 55 12.30 -4.71 -4.38
N ALA A 56 11.07 -4.23 -4.20
CA ALA A 56 9.84 -4.79 -4.74
C ALA A 56 9.13 -3.77 -5.63
N ASN A 57 8.42 -4.26 -6.65
CA ASN A 57 7.60 -3.42 -7.52
C ASN A 57 6.15 -3.37 -7.01
N TYR A 58 5.31 -2.45 -7.49
CA TYR A 58 3.91 -2.32 -7.07
C TYR A 58 3.10 -3.62 -7.23
N GLU A 59 3.49 -4.55 -8.11
CA GLU A 59 2.81 -5.84 -8.26
C GLU A 59 2.93 -6.75 -7.02
N GLU A 60 3.94 -6.55 -6.17
CA GLU A 60 4.21 -7.37 -4.99
C GLU A 60 3.29 -7.04 -3.80
N VAL A 61 2.25 -6.22 -4.00
CA VAL A 61 1.32 -5.80 -2.93
C VAL A 61 0.73 -6.95 -2.13
N ASN A 62 0.38 -8.06 -2.77
CA ASN A 62 -0.23 -9.21 -2.08
C ASN A 62 0.75 -9.92 -1.14
N ASN A 63 2.07 -9.77 -1.37
CA ASN A 63 3.09 -10.33 -0.51
C ASN A 63 3.44 -9.38 0.66
N GLU A 64 3.10 -8.11 0.54
CA GLU A 64 3.70 -7.03 1.32
C GLU A 64 2.69 -6.17 2.10
N VAL A 65 1.42 -6.14 1.68
CA VAL A 65 0.39 -5.27 2.29
C VAL A 65 0.14 -5.60 3.76
N ASP A 66 0.19 -6.89 4.13
CA ASP A 66 0.00 -7.32 5.50
C ASP A 66 1.16 -6.89 6.39
N LEU A 67 2.40 -7.13 5.98
CA LEU A 67 3.59 -6.69 6.72
C LEU A 67 3.69 -5.16 6.80
N PHE A 68 3.26 -4.47 5.74
CA PHE A 68 3.17 -3.02 5.75
C PHE A 68 2.27 -2.52 6.88
N PHE A 69 1.03 -3.00 6.98
CA PHE A 69 0.09 -2.53 8.00
C PHE A 69 0.31 -3.11 9.38
N ARG A 70 0.75 -4.36 9.50
CA ARG A 70 1.02 -5.01 10.80
C ARG A 70 2.26 -4.49 11.49
N ASP A 71 3.27 -4.05 10.72
CA ASP A 71 4.58 -3.72 11.27
C ASP A 71 5.09 -2.34 10.87
N PHE A 72 5.34 -2.13 9.58
CA PHE A 72 6.05 -0.93 9.13
C PHE A 72 5.25 0.35 9.41
N PHE A 73 3.99 0.37 9.01
CA PHE A 73 3.12 1.54 9.13
C PHE A 73 2.98 1.96 10.59
N ILE A 74 2.68 1.02 11.48
CA ILE A 74 2.51 1.26 12.92
C ILE A 74 3.79 1.80 13.57
N ARG A 75 4.95 1.22 13.24
CA ARG A 75 6.20 1.59 13.92
C ARG A 75 6.97 2.74 13.29
N LYS A 76 6.80 2.99 12.00
CA LYS A 76 7.66 3.90 11.22
C LYS A 76 6.92 5.12 10.70
N CYS A 77 5.59 5.09 10.59
CA CYS A 77 4.82 6.25 10.16
C CYS A 77 4.32 7.01 11.38
N MET A 78 4.86 8.20 11.66
CA MET A 78 4.43 9.05 12.80
C MET A 78 2.93 9.43 12.79
N TRP A 79 2.26 9.21 11.66
CA TRP A 79 0.83 9.47 11.45
C TRP A 79 -0.01 8.18 11.49
N SER A 80 0.56 7.06 11.96
CA SER A 80 -0.17 5.82 12.19
C SER A 80 -1.28 6.02 13.21
N SER A 81 -2.45 5.48 12.88
CA SER A 81 -3.64 5.42 13.71
C SER A 81 -4.59 4.45 13.02
N PRO A 82 -5.59 3.87 13.72
CA PRO A 82 -6.60 3.03 13.08
C PRO A 82 -7.33 3.73 11.93
N ASN A 83 -7.55 5.04 12.05
CA ASN A 83 -8.19 5.84 11.02
C ASN A 83 -7.29 6.02 9.80
N SER A 84 -6.00 6.30 10.00
CA SER A 84 -5.06 6.46 8.90
C SER A 84 -4.76 5.14 8.17
N ILE A 85 -4.82 3.99 8.86
CA ILE A 85 -4.83 2.67 8.21
C ILE A 85 -6.00 2.56 7.25
N LYS A 86 -7.22 2.84 7.72
CA LYS A 86 -8.44 2.77 6.89
C LYS A 86 -8.38 3.71 5.68
N GLU A 87 -7.90 4.94 5.87
CA GLU A 87 -7.69 5.90 4.77
C GLU A 87 -6.66 5.40 3.76
N THR A 88 -5.55 4.82 4.22
CA THR A 88 -4.48 4.30 3.37
C THR A 88 -4.94 3.09 2.57
N VAL A 89 -5.64 2.16 3.20
CA VAL A 89 -6.29 1.03 2.52
C VAL A 89 -7.29 1.51 1.46
N ALA A 90 -8.07 2.55 1.75
CA ALA A 90 -8.98 3.11 0.74
C ALA A 90 -8.21 3.66 -0.47
N SER A 91 -7.05 4.29 -0.27
CA SER A 91 -6.15 4.70 -1.36
C SER A 91 -5.66 3.48 -2.16
N PHE A 92 -5.22 2.42 -1.50
CA PHE A 92 -4.71 1.21 -2.18
C PHE A 92 -5.80 0.55 -3.03
N LYS A 93 -7.00 0.36 -2.47
CA LYS A 93 -8.13 -0.23 -3.22
C LYS A 93 -8.49 0.59 -4.46
N LYS A 94 -8.40 1.92 -4.39
CA LYS A 94 -8.66 2.80 -5.54
C LYS A 94 -7.54 2.72 -6.57
N PHE A 95 -6.29 2.74 -6.13
CA PHE A 95 -5.13 2.65 -7.01
C PHE A 95 -5.10 1.32 -7.77
N TYR A 96 -5.13 0.19 -7.08
CA TYR A 96 -5.07 -1.11 -7.74
C TYR A 96 -6.33 -1.39 -8.59
N LYS A 97 -7.49 -0.81 -8.25
CA LYS A 97 -8.67 -0.85 -9.13
C LYS A 97 -8.45 -0.07 -10.42
N SER A 98 -7.87 1.13 -10.32
CA SER A 98 -7.48 1.95 -11.47
C SER A 98 -6.48 1.18 -12.35
N MET A 99 -5.42 0.64 -11.77
CA MET A 99 -4.42 -0.14 -12.51
C MET A 99 -5.04 -1.37 -13.20
N MET A 100 -5.98 -2.04 -12.53
CA MET A 100 -6.73 -3.16 -13.13
C MET A 100 -7.61 -2.72 -14.31
N ASN A 101 -8.25 -1.55 -14.23
CA ASN A 101 -9.07 -1.01 -15.32
C ASN A 101 -8.23 -0.59 -16.55
N HIS A 102 -6.94 -0.31 -16.34
CA HIS A 102 -5.97 0.08 -17.39
C HIS A 102 -5.05 -1.08 -17.81
N ASP A 103 -5.40 -2.33 -17.48
CA ASP A 103 -4.63 -3.55 -17.79
C ASP A 103 -3.17 -3.53 -17.25
N LYS A 104 -2.89 -2.69 -16.24
CA LYS A 104 -1.60 -2.62 -15.54
C LYS A 104 -1.53 -3.56 -14.35
N PHE A 105 -2.66 -4.09 -13.86
CA PHE A 105 -2.68 -4.99 -12.71
C PHE A 105 -3.71 -6.10 -12.92
N LYS A 106 -3.38 -7.34 -12.54
CA LYS A 106 -4.26 -8.47 -12.81
C LYS A 106 -5.50 -8.43 -11.92
N LYS A 107 -6.62 -8.88 -12.47
CA LYS A 107 -7.89 -8.96 -11.76
C LYS A 107 -7.81 -9.88 -10.53
N ASP A 108 -7.26 -11.07 -10.70
CA ASP A 108 -7.13 -12.06 -9.61
C ASP A 108 -6.24 -11.52 -8.48
N ASP A 109 -5.18 -10.78 -8.82
CA ASP A 109 -4.31 -10.12 -7.83
C ASP A 109 -5.07 -9.00 -7.08
N TYR A 110 -5.95 -8.26 -7.76
CA TYR A 110 -6.80 -7.24 -7.13
C TYR A 110 -7.85 -7.85 -6.19
N GLU A 111 -8.44 -8.98 -6.57
CA GLU A 111 -9.38 -9.72 -5.74
C GLU A 111 -8.68 -10.26 -4.49
N CYS A 112 -7.49 -10.85 -4.63
CA CYS A 112 -6.65 -11.30 -3.51
C CYS A 112 -6.30 -10.16 -2.53
N LEU A 113 -5.96 -8.97 -3.05
CA LEU A 113 -5.72 -7.78 -2.23
C LEU A 113 -6.97 -7.40 -1.43
N CYS A 114 -8.14 -7.41 -2.08
CA CYS A 114 -9.41 -7.08 -1.44
C CYS A 114 -9.80 -8.06 -0.34
N ASP A 115 -9.55 -9.35 -0.55
CA ASP A 115 -9.81 -10.40 0.45
C ASP A 115 -8.85 -10.27 1.64
N THR A 116 -7.56 -10.09 1.40
CA THR A 116 -6.57 -9.81 2.47
C THR A 116 -6.99 -8.62 3.31
N ILE A 117 -7.36 -7.50 2.66
CA ILE A 117 -7.84 -6.31 3.37
C ILE A 117 -9.07 -6.62 4.22
N LYS A 118 -10.01 -7.40 3.69
CA LYS A 118 -11.26 -7.72 4.39
C LYS A 118 -11.01 -8.55 5.64
N ASP A 119 -10.12 -9.53 5.54
CA ASP A 119 -9.81 -10.46 6.62
C ASP A 119 -8.93 -9.81 7.69
N GLU A 120 -8.00 -8.94 7.29
CA GLU A 120 -6.95 -8.42 8.17
C GLU A 120 -7.20 -7.01 8.74
N MET A 121 -8.12 -6.22 8.16
CA MET A 121 -8.36 -4.82 8.56
C MET A 121 -8.52 -4.64 10.06
N LYS A 122 -9.31 -5.52 10.70
CA LYS A 122 -9.58 -5.41 12.13
C LYS A 122 -8.31 -5.62 12.96
N SER A 123 -7.52 -6.64 12.61
CA SER A 123 -6.24 -6.93 13.29
C SER A 123 -5.26 -5.77 13.14
N TRP A 124 -5.14 -5.20 11.94
CA TRP A 124 -4.28 -4.02 11.71
C TRP A 124 -4.65 -2.83 12.59
N GLN A 125 -5.94 -2.55 12.73
CA GLN A 125 -6.43 -1.46 13.58
C GLN A 125 -6.19 -1.73 15.07
N GLU A 126 -6.49 -2.94 15.55
CA GLU A 126 -6.29 -3.33 16.95
C GLU A 126 -4.80 -3.34 17.34
N SER A 127 -3.93 -3.80 16.42
CA SER A 127 -2.49 -3.77 16.61
C SER A 127 -1.97 -2.32 16.71
N CYS A 128 -2.47 -1.41 15.86
CA CYS A 128 -2.11 0.01 15.91
C CYS A 128 -2.55 0.66 17.23
N ASP A 129 -3.81 0.44 17.64
CA ASP A 129 -4.33 0.96 18.91
C ASP A 129 -3.55 0.43 20.12
N TYR A 130 -3.17 -0.84 20.10
CA TYR A 130 -2.35 -1.41 21.16
C TYR A 130 -0.98 -0.75 21.21
N TYR A 131 -0.32 -0.57 20.07
CA TYR A 131 0.99 0.08 19.99
C TYR A 131 0.92 1.52 20.54
N ASP A 132 -0.06 2.29 20.08
CA ASP A 132 -0.24 3.70 20.48
C ASP A 132 -0.58 3.84 21.97
N SER A 133 -1.20 2.83 22.59
CA SER A 133 -1.50 2.82 24.03
C SER A 133 -0.25 2.72 24.93
N GLY A 134 0.94 2.48 24.36
CA GLY A 134 2.20 2.39 25.10
C GLY A 134 2.32 1.17 26.01
N LYS A 135 1.45 0.16 25.82
CA LYS A 135 1.49 -1.09 26.59
C LYS A 135 2.77 -1.87 26.28
N PRO A 136 3.39 -2.52 27.29
CA PRO A 136 4.56 -3.35 27.04
C PRO A 136 4.20 -4.55 26.14
N ASN A 137 5.20 -5.10 25.46
CA ASN A 137 5.12 -6.34 24.69
C ASN A 137 4.18 -6.31 23.46
N TRP A 138 4.07 -5.17 22.76
CA TRP A 138 3.46 -5.16 21.43
C TRP A 138 4.19 -6.13 20.50
N ASP A 139 3.42 -6.94 19.78
CA ASP A 139 3.90 -7.97 18.88
C ASP A 139 3.02 -7.96 17.62
N PRO A 140 3.60 -7.72 16.42
CA PRO A 140 2.83 -7.58 15.19
C PRO A 140 2.09 -8.87 14.77
N PHE A 141 2.41 -10.02 15.38
CA PHE A 141 1.85 -11.34 15.03
C PHE A 141 0.85 -11.89 16.05
N LYS A 142 0.41 -11.09 17.02
CA LYS A 142 -0.52 -11.54 18.09
C LYS A 142 -1.97 -11.06 17.94
N PHE A 143 -2.32 -10.44 16.82
CA PHE A 143 -3.63 -9.84 16.54
C PHE A 143 -4.29 -10.48 15.32
#